data_AF-A0AAU2ISJ6-F1
#
_entry.id   AF-A0AAU2ISJ6-F1
#
_cell.length_a   1.000
_cell.length_b   1.000
_cell.length_c   1.000
_cell.angle_alpha   90.00
_cell.angle_beta   90.00
_cell.angle_gamma   90.00
#
_symmetry.space_group_name_H-M   'P 1'
#
loop_
_entity.id
_entity.type
_entity.pdbx_description
1 polymer ?
#
loop_
_entity_poly.entity_id
_entity_poly.type
_entity_poly.pdbx_seq_one_letter_code
_entity_poly.pdbx_strand_id
1 'polypeptide(L)'
;MNQRIVVGLDGSKESIAAARWAAREALLRNAPLHLVHAEEWSSPPGIPAASSDVRRPWTEALLREAHDGLREGHPQLDITTESFDGRPADSLVGVAASAGMLVLGSRGLGTLTGFVLGSVGMAVIQAVERPIVLVRAAEDAMPHAHGRHTDRDMVVGIDISRPCDALLAFAFDEASRRACTLRALHSWMLPPLAGSGFAYSPEVNAQITQSMNTGLDDMLKPWRDKYPTVPIDAQATIGSASEQLLEAGSETGLVVVGRRIRRSSIGAHIGPITHAVLHHATSPVAVIAHE
;
A
#
# COMPACT_ATOMS: atom_id res chain seq x y z
N MET A 1 10.02 13.99 16.13
CA MET A 1 8.61 14.16 15.74
C MET A 1 8.31 13.11 14.69
N ASN A 2 7.28 12.30 14.86
CA ASN A 2 6.93 11.28 13.89
C ASN A 2 6.37 11.94 12.62
N GLN A 3 6.76 11.43 11.47
CA GLN A 3 6.36 12.01 10.19
C GLN A 3 4.85 11.85 10.00
N ARG A 4 4.18 12.91 9.53
CA ARG A 4 2.73 12.94 9.30
C ARG A 4 2.29 11.86 8.31
N ILE A 5 1.08 11.33 8.52
CA ILE A 5 0.37 10.50 7.54
C ILE A 5 -0.54 11.41 6.74
N VAL A 6 -0.44 11.37 5.42
CA VAL A 6 -1.29 12.15 4.52
C VAL A 6 -2.36 11.26 3.92
N VAL A 7 -3.58 11.75 3.80
CA VAL A 7 -4.70 11.04 3.17
C VAL A 7 -5.32 11.89 2.06
N GLY A 8 -5.38 11.35 0.85
CA GLY A 8 -6.12 11.98 -0.25
C GLY A 8 -7.62 11.68 -0.19
N LEU A 9 -8.45 12.72 -0.20
CA LEU A 9 -9.90 12.64 -0.18
C LEU A 9 -10.51 13.09 -1.50
N ASP A 10 -11.46 12.30 -2.01
CA ASP A 10 -12.25 12.62 -3.21
C ASP A 10 -13.77 12.49 -2.97
N GLY A 11 -14.18 12.22 -1.73
CA GLY A 11 -15.58 12.02 -1.34
C GLY A 11 -16.13 10.63 -1.64
N SER A 12 -15.35 9.74 -2.27
CA SER A 12 -15.73 8.34 -2.45
C SER A 12 -15.71 7.56 -1.13
N LYS A 13 -16.47 6.46 -1.07
CA LYS A 13 -16.46 5.54 0.08
C LYS A 13 -15.06 5.01 0.36
N GLU A 14 -14.30 4.77 -0.71
CA GLU A 14 -12.92 4.30 -0.65
C GLU A 14 -11.98 5.33 -0.01
N SER A 15 -12.13 6.61 -0.33
CA SER A 15 -11.33 7.67 0.30
C SER A 15 -11.65 7.85 1.79
N ILE A 16 -12.92 7.69 2.18
CA ILE A 16 -13.32 7.71 3.59
C ILE A 16 -12.78 6.48 4.34
N ALA A 17 -12.82 5.29 3.72
CA ALA A 17 -12.21 4.08 4.27
C ALA A 17 -10.68 4.25 4.43
N ALA A 18 -10.03 4.88 3.45
CA ALA A 18 -8.62 5.24 3.53
C ALA A 18 -8.32 6.17 4.71
N ALA A 19 -9.17 7.17 4.95
CA ALA A 19 -9.04 8.09 6.08
C ALA A 19 -9.17 7.38 7.44
N ARG A 20 -10.14 6.46 7.56
CA ARG A 20 -10.30 5.63 8.76
C ARG A 20 -9.12 4.69 8.98
N TRP A 21 -8.65 4.02 7.93
CA TRP A 21 -7.45 3.18 8.00
C TRP A 21 -6.23 4.00 8.43
N ALA A 22 -6.04 5.18 7.85
CA ALA A 22 -4.94 6.07 8.17
C ALA A 22 -5.01 6.64 9.59
N ALA A 23 -6.21 6.86 10.14
CA ALA A 23 -6.37 7.28 11.52
C ALA A 23 -5.91 6.19 12.50
N ARG A 24 -6.23 4.92 12.23
CA ARG A 24 -5.71 3.79 13.02
C ARG A 24 -4.19 3.69 12.94
N GLU A 25 -3.64 3.91 11.76
CA GLU A 25 -2.20 3.89 11.52
C GLU A 25 -1.49 5.06 12.20
N ALA A 26 -2.11 6.24 12.19
CA ALA A 26 -1.58 7.45 12.82
C ALA A 26 -1.56 7.29 14.35
N LEU A 27 -2.58 6.68 14.95
CA LEU A 27 -2.58 6.31 16.37
C LEU A 27 -1.48 5.30 16.70
N LEU A 28 -1.31 4.28 15.88
CA LEU A 28 -0.28 3.26 16.05
C LEU A 28 1.13 3.87 16.04
N ARG A 29 1.32 4.88 15.19
CA ARG A 29 2.59 5.60 15.07
C ARG A 29 2.71 6.79 15.99
N ASN A 30 1.69 7.20 16.75
CA ASN A 30 1.68 8.49 17.42
C ASN A 30 2.12 9.63 16.48
N ALA A 31 1.50 9.68 15.29
CA ALA A 31 1.80 10.63 14.22
C ALA A 31 0.57 11.50 13.92
N PRO A 32 0.76 12.77 13.49
CA PRO A 32 -0.36 13.60 13.05
C PRO A 32 -0.93 13.09 11.72
N LEU A 33 -2.23 13.27 11.55
CA LEU A 33 -2.98 12.93 10.34
C LEU A 33 -3.31 14.21 9.56
N HIS A 34 -3.06 14.20 8.26
CA HIS A 34 -3.28 15.33 7.37
C HIS A 34 -4.21 14.93 6.22
N LEU A 35 -5.44 15.43 6.26
CA LEU A 35 -6.46 15.17 5.25
C LEU A 35 -6.36 16.20 4.14
N VAL A 36 -6.18 15.75 2.91
CA VAL A 36 -5.99 16.63 1.76
C VAL A 36 -7.00 16.36 0.68
N HIS A 37 -7.54 17.43 0.11
CA HIS A 37 -8.31 17.38 -1.12
C HIS A 37 -7.62 18.22 -2.18
N ALA A 38 -7.55 17.74 -3.41
CA ALA A 38 -6.94 18.48 -4.51
C ALA A 38 -7.88 18.44 -5.71
N GLU A 39 -8.09 19.59 -6.33
CA GLU A 39 -8.98 19.74 -7.47
C GLU A 39 -8.41 20.72 -8.48
N GLU A 40 -8.42 20.34 -9.76
CA GLU A 40 -7.94 21.21 -10.83
C GLU A 40 -9.09 22.10 -11.30
N TRP A 41 -8.88 23.41 -11.17
CA TRP A 41 -9.77 24.39 -11.77
C TRP A 41 -9.39 24.67 -13.21
N SER A 42 -10.23 24.26 -14.15
CA SER A 42 -10.18 24.73 -15.53
C SER A 42 -11.46 25.54 -15.82
N SER A 43 -11.39 26.87 -15.66
CA SER A 43 -12.36 27.76 -16.29
C SER A 43 -12.10 27.74 -17.80
N PRO A 44 -13.10 27.45 -18.64
CA PRO A 44 -13.00 27.75 -20.07
C PRO A 44 -12.70 29.25 -20.24
N PRO A 45 -11.81 29.63 -21.17
CA PRO A 45 -11.52 31.04 -21.41
C PRO A 45 -12.81 31.80 -21.77
N GLY A 46 -13.08 32.89 -21.04
CA GLY A 46 -14.24 33.77 -21.29
C GLY A 46 -15.48 33.55 -20.42
N ILE A 47 -15.48 32.55 -19.51
CA ILE A 47 -16.59 32.34 -18.55
C ILE A 47 -16.19 32.88 -17.16
N PRO A 48 -16.89 33.88 -16.59
CA PRO A 48 -16.68 34.32 -15.21
C PRO A 48 -16.85 33.16 -14.23
N ALA A 49 -16.01 33.08 -13.20
CA ALA A 49 -15.94 31.97 -12.24
C ALA A 49 -17.16 31.86 -11.29
N ALA A 50 -18.37 31.79 -11.84
CA ALA A 50 -19.63 31.64 -11.09
C ALA A 50 -19.80 30.24 -10.47
N SER A 51 -19.01 29.24 -10.90
CA SER A 51 -19.00 27.89 -10.34
C SER A 51 -18.10 27.72 -9.10
N SER A 52 -17.39 28.77 -8.67
CA SER A 52 -16.53 28.75 -7.48
C SER A 52 -17.31 28.82 -6.16
N ASP A 53 -18.55 29.31 -6.18
CA ASP A 53 -19.37 29.54 -4.98
C ASP A 53 -20.09 28.28 -4.45
N VAL A 54 -20.22 27.21 -5.24
CA VAL A 54 -20.90 25.96 -4.81
C VAL A 54 -19.90 24.85 -4.45
N ARG A 55 -18.72 24.81 -5.10
CA ARG A 55 -17.72 23.74 -4.89
C ARG A 55 -16.83 23.96 -3.68
N ARG A 56 -16.46 25.20 -3.36
CA ARG A 56 -15.72 25.51 -2.13
C ARG A 56 -16.52 25.11 -0.87
N PRO A 57 -17.83 25.38 -0.76
CA PRO A 57 -18.66 24.80 0.29
C PRO A 57 -18.65 23.27 0.32
N TRP A 58 -18.62 22.59 -0.84
CA TRP A 58 -18.54 21.12 -0.90
C TRP A 58 -17.19 20.59 -0.42
N THR A 59 -16.06 21.17 -0.88
CA THR A 59 -14.72 20.78 -0.42
C THR A 59 -14.55 21.00 1.08
N GLU A 60 -15.00 22.16 1.58
CA GLU A 60 -14.99 22.45 3.01
C GLU A 60 -15.90 21.50 3.78
N ALA A 61 -17.07 21.13 3.24
CA ALA A 61 -17.95 20.13 3.82
C ALA A 61 -17.30 18.75 3.87
N LEU A 62 -16.71 18.28 2.77
CA LEU A 62 -15.99 17.00 2.71
C LEU A 62 -14.88 16.93 3.77
N LEU A 63 -14.01 17.94 3.83
CA LEU A 63 -12.91 17.97 4.78
C LEU A 63 -13.41 18.05 6.23
N ARG A 64 -14.45 18.84 6.50
CA ARG A 64 -15.05 18.99 7.83
C ARG A 64 -15.73 17.71 8.28
N GLU A 65 -16.55 17.09 7.44
CA GLU A 65 -17.24 15.84 7.75
C GLU A 65 -16.24 14.70 8.00
N ALA A 66 -15.19 14.59 7.18
CA ALA A 66 -14.13 13.61 7.38
C ALA A 66 -13.35 13.87 8.68
N HIS A 67 -12.99 15.12 8.96
CA HIS A 67 -12.33 15.51 10.21
C HIS A 67 -13.20 15.16 11.43
N ASP A 68 -14.45 15.61 11.46
CA ASP A 68 -15.33 15.46 12.61
C ASP A 68 -15.66 13.99 12.88
N GLY A 69 -15.93 13.22 11.82
CA GLY A 69 -16.18 11.78 11.93
C GLY A 69 -14.97 11.00 12.44
N LEU A 70 -13.75 11.39 12.07
CA LEU A 70 -12.54 10.76 12.62
C LEU A 70 -12.28 11.20 14.06
N ARG A 71 -12.53 12.46 14.39
CA ARG A 71 -12.30 12.99 15.75
C ARG A 71 -13.26 12.39 16.78
N GLU A 72 -14.48 12.04 16.37
CA GLU A 72 -15.44 11.31 17.21
C GLU A 72 -14.92 9.92 17.60
N GLY A 73 -14.33 9.18 16.65
CA GLY A 73 -13.75 7.85 16.91
C GLY A 73 -12.34 7.89 17.53
N HIS A 74 -11.60 8.98 17.34
CA HIS A 74 -10.19 9.10 17.70
C HIS A 74 -9.86 10.48 18.32
N PRO A 75 -10.39 10.80 19.52
CA PRO A 75 -10.30 12.14 20.09
C PRO A 75 -8.87 12.61 20.40
N GLN A 76 -7.93 11.68 20.58
CA GLN A 76 -6.52 11.98 20.81
C GLN A 76 -5.71 12.27 19.54
N LEU A 77 -6.29 12.13 18.35
CA LEU A 77 -5.56 12.28 17.09
C LEU A 77 -5.44 13.75 16.70
N ASP A 78 -4.23 14.20 16.39
CA ASP A 78 -3.98 15.52 15.78
C ASP A 78 -4.32 15.43 14.29
N ILE A 79 -5.46 16.02 13.90
CA ILE A 79 -5.99 15.98 12.54
C ILE A 79 -5.96 17.40 11.97
N THR A 80 -5.31 17.56 10.82
CA THR A 80 -5.30 18.80 10.04
C THR A 80 -5.94 18.58 8.69
N THR A 81 -6.49 19.63 8.09
CA THR A 81 -7.12 19.58 6.76
C THR A 81 -6.52 20.65 5.85
N GLU A 82 -6.37 20.34 4.56
CA GLU A 82 -5.90 21.30 3.56
C GLU A 82 -6.51 21.00 2.19
N SER A 83 -6.87 22.05 1.45
CA SER A 83 -7.35 21.97 0.06
C SER A 83 -6.32 22.57 -0.88
N PHE A 84 -6.01 21.88 -1.97
CA PHE A 84 -5.08 22.33 -3.00
C PHE A 84 -5.81 22.66 -4.30
N ASP A 85 -5.52 23.83 -4.86
CA ASP A 85 -5.91 24.20 -6.22
C ASP A 85 -4.85 23.67 -7.20
N GLY A 86 -5.21 22.66 -7.99
CA GLY A 86 -4.30 22.09 -8.98
C GLY A 86 -4.57 20.62 -9.30
N ARG A 87 -3.76 20.09 -10.21
CA ARG A 87 -3.84 18.68 -10.62
C ARG A 87 -3.72 17.77 -9.39
N PRO A 88 -4.68 16.87 -9.13
CA PRO A 88 -4.68 16.08 -7.90
C PRO A 88 -3.41 15.25 -7.71
N ALA A 89 -2.90 14.64 -8.79
CA ALA A 89 -1.67 13.86 -8.73
C ALA A 89 -0.46 14.71 -8.32
N ASP A 90 -0.29 15.89 -8.93
CA ASP A 90 0.84 16.78 -8.69
C ASP A 90 0.81 17.33 -7.24
N SER A 91 -0.39 17.68 -6.77
CA SER A 91 -0.61 18.15 -5.39
C SER A 91 -0.29 17.06 -4.36
N LEU A 92 -0.78 15.83 -4.60
CA LEU A 92 -0.52 14.68 -3.74
C LEU A 92 0.97 14.31 -3.71
N VAL A 93 1.67 14.38 -4.85
CA VAL A 93 3.13 14.17 -4.92
C VAL A 93 3.87 15.22 -4.08
N GLY A 94 3.49 16.48 -4.21
CA GLY A 94 4.08 17.59 -3.47
C GLY A 94 3.95 17.41 -1.95
N VAL A 95 2.74 17.16 -1.45
CA VAL A 95 2.50 16.98 -0.01
C VAL A 95 3.15 15.70 0.53
N ALA A 96 3.15 14.62 -0.25
CA ALA A 96 3.74 13.33 0.14
C ALA A 96 5.26 13.40 0.36
N ALA A 97 5.99 14.31 -0.30
CA ALA A 97 7.45 14.41 -0.15
C ALA A 97 7.91 14.56 1.32
N SER A 98 7.09 15.23 2.13
CA SER A 98 7.33 15.48 3.56
C SER A 98 6.57 14.54 4.51
N ALA A 99 5.81 13.59 3.96
CA ALA A 99 5.01 12.63 4.73
C ALA A 99 5.83 11.36 5.06
N GLY A 100 5.44 10.69 6.14
CA GLY A 100 5.94 9.34 6.44
C GLY A 100 5.21 8.27 5.62
N MET A 101 3.98 8.56 5.22
CA MET A 101 3.13 7.68 4.41
C MET A 101 2.04 8.52 3.73
N LEU A 102 1.67 8.13 2.52
CA LEU A 102 0.47 8.60 1.83
C LEU A 102 -0.56 7.47 1.76
N VAL A 103 -1.81 7.76 2.08
CA VAL A 103 -2.92 6.80 2.03
C VAL A 103 -3.97 7.28 1.03
N LEU A 104 -4.41 6.40 0.14
CA LEU A 104 -5.40 6.71 -0.89
C LEU A 104 -6.48 5.63 -0.96
N GLY A 105 -7.69 6.05 -1.32
CA GLY A 105 -8.74 5.11 -1.70
C GLY A 105 -8.46 4.47 -3.06
N SER A 106 -8.76 3.18 -3.19
CA SER A 106 -8.74 2.46 -4.48
C SER A 106 -10.12 1.92 -4.83
N ARG A 107 -10.68 2.42 -5.94
CA ARG A 107 -12.03 2.11 -6.43
C ARG A 107 -12.19 0.64 -6.83
N GLY A 108 -13.34 0.04 -6.50
CA GLY A 108 -13.75 -1.27 -6.99
C GLY A 108 -14.57 -1.20 -8.28
N LEU A 109 -14.46 -2.23 -9.14
CA LEU A 109 -15.40 -2.47 -10.23
C LEU A 109 -16.55 -3.38 -9.75
N GLY A 110 -17.32 -2.94 -8.76
CA GLY A 110 -18.46 -3.71 -8.26
C GLY A 110 -18.11 -5.15 -7.79
N THR A 111 -19.13 -6.01 -7.71
CA THR A 111 -19.09 -7.33 -7.07
C THR A 111 -18.39 -8.45 -7.86
N LEU A 112 -17.73 -8.16 -9.00
CA LEU A 112 -17.04 -9.19 -9.80
C LEU A 112 -15.62 -8.77 -10.22
N THR A 113 -14.64 -9.48 -9.64
CA THR A 113 -13.30 -9.80 -10.18
C THR A 113 -12.35 -8.66 -10.58
N GLY A 114 -12.34 -7.53 -9.88
CA GLY A 114 -11.18 -6.62 -9.95
C GLY A 114 -11.40 -5.21 -9.39
N PHE A 115 -10.31 -4.57 -9.00
CA PHE A 115 -10.24 -3.16 -8.58
C PHE A 115 -9.55 -2.35 -9.66
N VAL A 116 -9.93 -1.08 -9.82
CA VAL A 116 -9.25 -0.16 -10.74
C VAL A 116 -8.53 0.88 -9.94
N LEU A 117 -7.20 0.84 -10.04
CA LEU A 117 -6.38 1.96 -9.63
C LEU A 117 -6.68 3.15 -10.54
N GLY A 118 -7.29 4.20 -9.95
CA GLY A 118 -7.63 5.42 -10.68
C GLY A 118 -6.37 6.10 -11.23
N SER A 119 -6.55 6.94 -12.25
CA SER A 119 -5.46 7.70 -12.90
C SER A 119 -4.59 8.50 -11.90
N VAL A 120 -5.22 9.11 -10.89
CA VAL A 120 -4.52 9.83 -9.81
C VAL A 120 -3.64 8.89 -8.99
N GLY A 121 -4.19 7.79 -8.48
CA GLY A 121 -3.43 6.82 -7.68
C GLY A 121 -2.28 6.18 -8.47
N MET A 122 -2.49 5.91 -9.77
CA MET A 122 -1.45 5.40 -10.66
C MET A 122 -0.31 6.42 -10.82
N ALA A 123 -0.63 7.68 -11.15
CA ALA A 123 0.37 8.74 -11.30
C ALA A 123 1.16 8.98 -10.01
N VAL A 124 0.46 8.98 -8.86
CA VAL A 124 1.07 9.15 -7.54
C VAL A 124 2.00 8.00 -7.18
N ILE A 125 1.59 6.74 -7.39
CA ILE A 125 2.46 5.58 -7.14
C ILE A 125 3.73 5.63 -7.98
N GLN A 126 3.66 6.15 -9.21
CA GLN A 126 4.83 6.25 -10.08
C GLN A 126 5.81 7.35 -9.62
N ALA A 127 5.30 8.44 -9.06
CA ALA A 127 6.09 9.62 -8.74
C ALA A 127 6.57 9.71 -7.28
N VAL A 128 5.86 9.11 -6.33
CA VAL A 128 6.18 9.21 -4.90
C VAL A 128 7.13 8.09 -4.45
N GLU A 129 8.18 8.49 -3.73
CA GLU A 129 9.15 7.57 -3.12
C GLU A 129 8.83 7.20 -1.66
N ARG A 130 7.85 7.89 -1.05
CA ARG A 130 7.33 7.51 0.28
C ARG A 130 6.43 6.27 0.20
N PRO A 131 6.27 5.52 1.30
CA PRO A 131 5.27 4.47 1.39
C PRO A 131 3.87 4.96 0.99
N ILE A 132 3.24 4.26 0.06
CA ILE A 132 1.85 4.51 -0.33
C ILE A 132 1.00 3.33 0.09
N VAL A 133 -0.12 3.58 0.78
CA VAL A 133 -1.09 2.54 1.11
C VAL A 133 -2.39 2.79 0.35
N LEU A 134 -2.82 1.78 -0.40
CA LEU A 134 -4.12 1.79 -1.06
C LEU A 134 -5.13 1.01 -0.26
N VAL A 135 -6.26 1.65 0.02
CA VAL A 135 -7.33 1.12 0.87
C VAL A 135 -8.62 1.01 0.05
N ARG A 136 -9.33 -0.11 0.21
CA ARG A 136 -10.60 -0.39 -0.46
C ARG A 136 -11.77 -0.13 0.48
N ALA A 137 -12.94 0.20 -0.05
CA ALA A 137 -14.13 0.43 0.76
C ALA A 137 -14.53 -0.78 1.63
N ALA A 138 -14.23 -2.00 1.18
CA ALA A 138 -14.50 -3.23 1.94
C ALA A 138 -13.72 -3.32 3.27
N GLU A 139 -12.63 -2.54 3.41
CA GLU A 139 -11.86 -2.46 4.66
C GLU A 139 -12.68 -1.90 5.83
N ASP A 140 -13.66 -1.03 5.55
CA ASP A 140 -14.55 -0.50 6.58
C ASP A 140 -15.55 -1.54 7.10
N ALA A 141 -15.83 -2.57 6.31
CA ALA A 141 -16.69 -3.68 6.72
C ALA A 141 -15.92 -4.74 7.54
N MET A 142 -14.59 -4.67 7.60
CA MET A 142 -13.78 -5.58 8.41
C MET A 142 -13.91 -5.22 9.90
N PRO A 143 -14.05 -6.22 10.80
CA PRO A 143 -14.09 -5.95 12.23
C PRO A 143 -12.72 -5.47 12.74
N HIS A 144 -12.66 -4.22 13.22
CA HIS A 144 -11.46 -3.64 13.84
C HIS A 144 -11.65 -3.59 15.36
N ALA A 145 -11.03 -4.53 16.09
CA ALA A 145 -11.14 -4.57 17.54
C ALA A 145 -10.62 -3.27 18.16
N HIS A 146 -11.44 -2.60 18.98
CA HIS A 146 -11.09 -1.37 19.70
C HIS A 146 -10.52 -0.24 18.83
N GLY A 147 -10.90 -0.16 17.54
CA GLY A 147 -10.43 0.88 16.64
C GLY A 147 -8.93 0.80 16.30
N ARG A 148 -8.29 -0.35 16.50
CA ARG A 148 -6.92 -0.64 16.03
C ARG A 148 -6.96 -1.41 14.72
N HIS A 149 -5.84 -1.45 13.99
CA HIS A 149 -5.74 -2.42 12.90
C HIS A 149 -6.04 -3.83 13.42
N THR A 150 -6.71 -4.65 12.62
CA THR A 150 -6.97 -6.04 12.95
C THR A 150 -5.67 -6.74 13.35
N ASP A 151 -5.70 -7.64 14.35
CA ASP A 151 -4.58 -8.50 14.77
C ASP A 151 -4.19 -9.55 13.70
N ARG A 152 -4.50 -9.29 12.43
CA ARG A 152 -4.19 -10.16 11.29
C ARG A 152 -2.74 -9.96 10.90
N ASP A 153 -2.14 -11.05 10.48
CA ASP A 153 -0.77 -11.08 9.96
C ASP A 153 -0.62 -10.18 8.72
N MET A 154 0.63 -9.90 8.36
CA MET A 154 1.00 -9.17 7.16
C MET A 154 1.69 -10.10 6.18
N VAL A 155 1.60 -9.81 4.88
CA VAL A 155 2.40 -10.51 3.86
C VAL A 155 3.28 -9.54 3.10
N VAL A 156 4.54 -9.92 2.87
CA VAL A 156 5.49 -9.18 2.02
C VAL A 156 5.99 -10.05 0.88
N GLY A 157 5.92 -9.51 -0.34
CA GLY A 157 6.48 -10.15 -1.53
C GLY A 157 7.93 -9.77 -1.76
N ILE A 158 8.81 -10.76 -1.78
CA ILE A 158 10.26 -10.57 -1.84
C ILE A 158 10.84 -11.14 -3.14
N ASP A 159 11.70 -10.37 -3.78
CA ASP A 159 12.57 -10.84 -4.86
C ASP A 159 14.00 -10.99 -4.34
N ILE A 160 14.38 -12.22 -3.94
CA ILE A 160 15.72 -12.50 -3.39
C ILE A 160 16.85 -12.29 -4.41
N SER A 161 16.53 -12.11 -5.70
CA SER A 161 17.55 -11.87 -6.72
C SER A 161 18.15 -10.47 -6.63
N ARG A 162 17.57 -9.57 -5.82
CA ARG A 162 17.99 -8.17 -5.70
C ARG A 162 17.82 -7.64 -4.28
N PRO A 163 18.61 -6.64 -3.87
CA PRO A 163 18.40 -5.93 -2.60
C PRO A 163 17.02 -5.26 -2.56
N CYS A 164 16.35 -5.33 -1.41
CA CYS A 164 15.06 -4.70 -1.19
C CYS A 164 14.94 -4.14 0.24
N ASP A 165 16.00 -3.49 0.72
CA ASP A 165 16.13 -3.06 2.12
C ASP A 165 15.02 -2.11 2.56
N ALA A 166 14.59 -1.18 1.70
CA ALA A 166 13.49 -0.26 2.02
C ALA A 166 12.15 -1.00 2.21
N LEU A 167 11.91 -2.03 1.40
CA LEU A 167 10.72 -2.88 1.48
C LEU A 167 10.71 -3.67 2.80
N LEU A 168 11.83 -4.30 3.14
CA LEU A 168 11.98 -5.05 4.39
C LEU A 168 11.95 -4.11 5.60
N ALA A 169 12.60 -2.95 5.54
CA ALA A 169 12.55 -1.95 6.59
C ALA A 169 11.11 -1.56 6.94
N PHE A 170 10.31 -1.27 5.92
CA PHE A 170 8.91 -0.96 6.12
C PHE A 170 8.16 -2.16 6.70
N ALA A 171 8.23 -3.34 6.05
CA ALA A 171 7.47 -4.52 6.47
C ALA A 171 7.74 -4.93 7.93
N PHE A 172 9.00 -4.88 8.36
CA PHE A 172 9.39 -5.19 9.73
C PHE A 172 9.02 -4.11 10.75
N ASP A 173 9.17 -2.82 10.40
CA ASP A 173 8.72 -1.72 11.28
C ASP A 173 7.20 -1.79 11.49
N GLU A 174 6.44 -2.06 10.43
CA GLU A 174 4.99 -2.25 10.50
C GLU A 174 4.59 -3.45 11.36
N ALA A 175 5.18 -4.62 11.09
CA ALA A 175 4.87 -5.84 11.85
C ALA A 175 5.22 -5.68 13.33
N SER A 176 6.34 -5.00 13.63
CA SER A 176 6.74 -4.69 15.01
C SER A 176 5.75 -3.78 15.71
N ARG A 177 5.25 -2.73 15.05
CA ARG A 177 4.25 -1.82 15.61
C ARG A 177 2.92 -2.52 15.85
N ARG A 178 2.48 -3.34 14.89
CA ARG A 178 1.22 -4.09 14.93
C ARG A 178 1.28 -5.31 15.83
N ALA A 179 2.47 -5.73 16.25
CA ALA A 179 2.72 -6.95 17.01
C ALA A 179 2.10 -8.20 16.34
N CYS A 180 2.25 -8.30 15.02
CA CYS A 180 1.67 -9.39 14.20
C CYS A 180 2.77 -10.21 13.51
N THR A 181 2.39 -11.37 12.95
CA THR A 181 3.32 -12.19 12.17
C THR A 181 3.56 -11.54 10.80
N LEU A 182 4.82 -11.57 10.34
CA LEU A 182 5.20 -11.19 8.98
C LEU A 182 5.41 -12.45 8.13
N ARG A 183 4.51 -12.69 7.17
CA ARG A 183 4.63 -13.73 6.15
C ARG A 183 5.51 -13.21 5.00
N ALA A 184 6.72 -13.72 4.88
CA ALA A 184 7.67 -13.36 3.83
C ALA A 184 7.60 -14.39 2.69
N LEU A 185 7.08 -13.98 1.54
CA LEU A 185 6.90 -14.86 0.38
C LEU A 185 7.89 -14.52 -0.72
N HIS A 186 8.63 -15.54 -1.18
CA HIS A 186 9.41 -15.48 -2.39
C HIS A 186 8.89 -16.50 -3.40
N SER A 187 8.50 -16.05 -4.58
CA SER A 187 8.03 -16.97 -5.63
C SER A 187 9.05 -17.08 -6.75
N TRP A 188 9.23 -18.30 -7.23
CA TRP A 188 10.17 -18.62 -8.30
C TRP A 188 9.54 -19.59 -9.31
N MET A 189 10.06 -19.57 -10.54
CA MET A 189 9.63 -20.49 -11.59
C MET A 189 10.76 -21.46 -11.92
N LEU A 190 10.41 -22.72 -12.17
CA LEU A 190 11.34 -23.68 -12.73
C LEU A 190 11.75 -23.24 -14.16
N PRO A 191 13.02 -23.42 -14.55
CA PRO A 191 13.45 -23.16 -15.92
C PRO A 191 12.58 -23.90 -16.93
N PRO A 192 12.24 -23.29 -18.10
CA PRO A 192 11.33 -23.87 -19.09
C PRO A 192 11.71 -25.27 -19.62
N LEU A 193 12.97 -25.66 -19.46
CA LEU A 193 13.48 -26.99 -19.83
C LEU A 193 12.82 -28.14 -19.04
N ALA A 194 12.17 -27.84 -17.91
CA ALA A 194 11.36 -28.80 -17.17
C ALA A 194 10.08 -29.24 -17.94
N GLY A 195 9.63 -28.45 -18.92
CA GLY A 195 8.47 -28.77 -19.77
C GLY A 195 8.78 -29.69 -20.96
N SER A 196 10.05 -29.88 -21.32
CA SER A 196 10.48 -30.70 -22.47
C SER A 196 10.57 -32.22 -22.19
N GLY A 197 9.80 -32.74 -21.24
CA GLY A 197 9.78 -34.17 -20.88
C GLY A 197 10.89 -34.63 -19.94
N PHE A 198 11.80 -33.72 -19.55
CA PHE A 198 12.75 -33.92 -18.46
C PHE A 198 12.27 -33.13 -17.24
N ALA A 199 11.25 -33.65 -16.55
CA ALA A 199 10.99 -33.18 -15.20
C ALA A 199 12.25 -33.46 -14.35
N TYR A 200 12.73 -32.45 -13.63
CA TYR A 200 13.75 -32.67 -12.61
C TYR A 200 13.27 -33.78 -11.68
N SER A 201 14.19 -34.66 -11.24
CA SER A 201 13.83 -35.67 -10.26
C SER A 201 13.28 -34.98 -9.00
N PRO A 202 12.42 -35.65 -8.22
CA PRO A 202 11.92 -35.10 -6.96
C PRO A 202 13.05 -34.62 -6.04
N GLU A 203 14.21 -35.29 -6.04
CA GLU A 203 15.37 -34.86 -5.26
C GLU A 203 15.95 -33.53 -5.76
N VAL A 204 16.07 -33.34 -7.08
CA VAL A 204 16.58 -32.08 -7.64
C VAL A 204 15.62 -30.92 -7.38
N ASN A 205 14.31 -31.14 -7.50
CA ASN A 205 13.31 -30.12 -7.14
C ASN A 205 13.41 -29.74 -5.66
N ALA A 206 13.52 -30.72 -4.77
CA ALA A 206 13.68 -30.47 -3.33
C ALA A 206 14.98 -29.68 -3.04
N GLN A 207 16.07 -29.99 -3.75
CA GLN A 207 17.34 -29.29 -3.60
C GLN A 207 17.26 -27.82 -4.08
N ILE A 208 16.56 -27.55 -5.18
CA ILE A 208 16.34 -26.17 -5.66
C ILE A 208 15.48 -25.41 -4.65
N THR A 209 14.36 -25.97 -4.20
CA THR A 209 13.50 -25.35 -3.17
C THR A 209 14.28 -25.03 -1.89
N GLN A 210 15.09 -25.98 -1.41
CA GLN A 210 15.92 -25.77 -0.23
C GLN A 210 16.94 -24.64 -0.43
N SER A 211 17.52 -24.54 -1.63
CA SER A 211 18.45 -23.46 -1.97
C SER A 211 17.75 -22.09 -1.97
N MET A 212 16.53 -22.02 -2.50
CA MET A 212 15.72 -20.78 -2.49
C MET A 212 15.31 -20.37 -1.06
N ASN A 213 14.90 -21.34 -0.22
CA ASN A 213 14.61 -21.07 1.19
C ASN A 213 15.85 -20.57 1.95
N THR A 214 17.01 -21.18 1.68
CA THR A 214 18.27 -20.75 2.30
C THR A 214 18.63 -19.31 1.91
N GLY A 215 18.48 -18.97 0.63
CA GLY A 215 18.72 -17.60 0.15
C GLY A 215 17.75 -16.57 0.76
N LEU A 216 16.47 -16.94 0.92
CA LEU A 216 15.49 -16.11 1.62
C LEU A 216 15.87 -15.92 3.09
N ASP A 217 16.26 -17.00 3.78
CA ASP A 217 16.67 -16.95 5.19
C ASP A 217 17.92 -16.10 5.41
N ASP A 218 18.92 -16.22 4.54
CA ASP A 218 20.15 -15.42 4.58
C ASP A 218 19.83 -13.93 4.41
N MET A 219 18.93 -13.58 3.48
CA MET A 219 18.51 -12.20 3.27
C MET A 219 17.70 -11.64 4.47
N LEU A 220 16.91 -12.47 5.15
CA LEU A 220 16.09 -12.07 6.31
C LEU A 220 16.87 -12.05 7.62
N LYS A 221 18.04 -12.70 7.70
CA LYS A 221 18.83 -12.82 8.93
C LYS A 221 19.16 -11.47 9.59
N PRO A 222 19.70 -10.45 8.89
CA PRO A 222 19.94 -9.13 9.50
C PRO A 222 18.68 -8.47 10.06
N TRP A 223 17.51 -8.74 9.46
CA TRP A 223 16.23 -8.18 9.88
C TRP A 223 15.66 -8.90 11.10
N ARG A 224 15.84 -10.23 11.19
CA ARG A 224 15.53 -11.02 12.40
C ARG A 224 16.33 -10.53 13.60
N ASP A 225 17.62 -10.26 13.42
CA ASP A 225 18.48 -9.74 14.48
C ASP A 225 18.05 -8.32 14.92
N LYS A 226 17.62 -7.48 13.97
CA LYS A 226 17.14 -6.12 14.24
C LYS A 226 15.74 -6.08 14.88
N TYR A 227 14.88 -7.05 14.58
CA TYR A 227 13.50 -7.11 15.06
C TYR A 227 13.18 -8.48 15.69
N PRO A 228 13.81 -8.82 16.84
CA PRO A 228 13.70 -10.15 17.43
C PRO A 228 12.29 -10.48 17.96
N THR A 229 11.43 -9.47 18.13
CA THR A 229 10.07 -9.62 18.63
C THR A 229 9.05 -9.88 17.53
N VAL A 230 9.42 -9.77 16.25
CA VAL A 230 8.51 -9.99 15.11
C VAL A 230 8.53 -11.47 14.74
N PRO A 231 7.41 -12.21 14.89
CA PRO A 231 7.30 -13.56 14.36
C PRO A 231 7.33 -13.52 12.83
N ILE A 232 8.13 -14.37 12.20
CA ILE A 232 8.27 -14.41 10.74
C ILE A 232 8.03 -15.82 10.24
N ASP A 233 7.14 -15.94 9.26
CA ASP A 233 6.95 -17.15 8.46
C ASP A 233 7.50 -16.89 7.05
N ALA A 234 8.63 -17.51 6.71
CA ALA A 234 9.34 -17.27 5.47
C ALA A 234 9.25 -18.50 4.55
N GLN A 235 8.75 -18.31 3.33
CA GLN A 235 8.51 -19.41 2.39
C GLN A 235 8.92 -19.04 0.97
N ALA A 236 9.78 -19.87 0.36
CA ALA A 236 10.09 -19.81 -1.06
C ALA A 236 9.30 -20.88 -1.83
N THR A 237 8.32 -20.46 -2.63
CA THR A 237 7.34 -21.37 -3.26
C THR A 237 7.39 -21.29 -4.78
N ILE A 238 7.27 -22.45 -5.43
CA ILE A 238 7.18 -22.52 -6.89
C ILE A 238 5.83 -21.95 -7.35
N GLY A 239 5.84 -21.02 -8.30
CA GLY A 239 4.63 -20.51 -8.94
C GLY A 239 4.63 -19.01 -9.20
N SER A 240 3.45 -18.49 -9.52
CA SER A 240 3.25 -17.08 -9.81
C SER A 240 3.27 -16.24 -8.54
N ALA A 241 4.16 -15.25 -8.48
CA ALA A 241 4.26 -14.33 -7.35
C ALA A 241 2.97 -13.55 -7.07
N SER A 242 2.27 -13.12 -8.13
CA SER A 242 1.01 -12.41 -7.95
C SER A 242 -0.08 -13.32 -7.38
N GLU A 243 -0.17 -14.58 -7.80
CA GLU A 243 -1.20 -15.50 -7.30
C GLU A 243 -0.99 -15.81 -5.82
N GLN A 244 0.24 -16.16 -5.43
CA GLN A 244 0.58 -16.47 -4.04
C GLN A 244 0.39 -15.26 -3.12
N LEU A 245 0.75 -14.05 -3.57
CA LEU A 245 0.52 -12.83 -2.79
C LEU A 245 -0.95 -12.47 -2.66
N LEU A 246 -1.77 -12.74 -3.68
CA LEU A 246 -3.21 -12.49 -3.62
C LEU A 246 -3.91 -13.50 -2.70
N GLU A 247 -3.52 -14.77 -2.77
CA GLU A 247 -4.02 -15.83 -1.91
C GLU A 247 -3.69 -15.55 -0.44
N ALA A 248 -2.40 -15.39 -0.10
CA ALA A 248 -1.99 -15.03 1.25
C ALA A 248 -2.54 -13.67 1.68
N GLY A 249 -2.63 -12.72 0.75
CA GLY A 249 -3.20 -11.40 0.96
C GLY A 249 -4.64 -11.44 1.49
N SER A 250 -5.45 -12.37 0.99
CA SER A 250 -6.86 -12.52 1.41
C SER A 250 -7.03 -12.87 2.89
N GLU A 251 -6.00 -13.48 3.50
CA GLU A 251 -5.96 -13.91 4.91
C GLU A 251 -5.31 -12.87 5.83
N THR A 252 -4.63 -11.86 5.27
CA THR A 252 -3.81 -10.89 6.01
C THR A 252 -4.48 -9.51 6.13
N GLY A 253 -3.99 -8.68 7.06
CA GLY A 253 -4.46 -7.30 7.26
C GLY A 253 -3.75 -6.25 6.40
N LEU A 254 -2.63 -6.60 5.76
CA LEU A 254 -1.86 -5.70 4.90
C LEU A 254 -0.94 -6.52 3.97
N VAL A 255 -0.99 -6.22 2.67
CA VAL A 255 -0.08 -6.75 1.65
C VAL A 255 1.00 -5.72 1.37
N VAL A 256 2.27 -6.08 1.46
CA VAL A 256 3.41 -5.20 1.22
C VAL A 256 4.15 -5.65 -0.04
N VAL A 257 4.30 -4.74 -1.00
CA VAL A 257 4.95 -5.01 -2.28
C VAL A 257 5.92 -3.89 -2.66
N GLY A 258 7.00 -4.28 -3.31
CA GLY A 258 8.01 -3.34 -3.81
C GLY A 258 7.61 -2.70 -5.13
N ARG A 259 8.02 -1.45 -5.32
CA ARG A 259 8.04 -0.77 -6.61
C ARG A 259 9.46 -0.28 -6.86
N ARG A 260 10.04 -0.66 -8.00
CA ARG A 260 11.39 -0.19 -8.36
C ARG A 260 11.39 1.25 -8.83
N ILE A 261 12.30 2.06 -8.29
CA ILE A 261 12.58 3.42 -8.75
C ILE A 261 13.44 3.31 -10.01
N ARG A 262 12.78 3.30 -11.18
CA ARG A 262 13.48 3.32 -12.46
C ARG A 262 13.70 4.76 -12.92
N ARG A 263 14.97 5.14 -13.14
CA ARG A 263 15.35 6.44 -13.72
C ARG A 263 15.18 6.51 -15.25
N SER A 264 14.80 5.40 -15.90
CA SER A 264 14.55 5.36 -17.35
C SER A 264 13.11 5.74 -17.70
N SER A 265 12.92 6.50 -18.78
CA SER A 265 11.64 7.05 -19.22
C SER A 265 10.71 6.08 -19.97
N ILE A 266 11.03 4.78 -20.08
CA ILE A 266 10.27 3.82 -20.92
C ILE A 266 9.86 2.58 -20.09
N GLY A 267 8.56 2.25 -20.11
CA GLY A 267 7.99 0.98 -19.61
C GLY A 267 7.15 1.09 -18.33
N ALA A 268 6.39 0.04 -18.01
CA ALA A 268 5.50 0.00 -16.85
C ALA A 268 6.26 0.27 -15.53
N HIS A 269 5.97 1.42 -14.91
CA HIS A 269 6.71 2.00 -13.78
C HIS A 269 6.49 1.31 -12.42
N ILE A 270 5.65 0.27 -12.37
CA ILE A 270 5.23 -0.38 -11.11
C ILE A 270 5.61 -1.87 -11.04
N GLY A 271 5.86 -2.50 -12.19
CA GLY A 271 6.13 -3.94 -12.29
C GLY A 271 4.84 -4.79 -12.29
N PRO A 272 4.86 -5.97 -12.95
CA PRO A 272 3.65 -6.77 -13.17
C PRO A 272 3.05 -7.34 -11.88
N ILE A 273 3.90 -7.72 -10.91
CA ILE A 273 3.46 -8.30 -9.62
C ILE A 273 2.69 -7.24 -8.82
N THR A 274 3.31 -6.09 -8.59
CA THR A 274 2.72 -4.97 -7.85
C THR A 274 1.46 -4.46 -8.55
N HIS A 275 1.45 -4.38 -9.89
CA HIS A 275 0.25 -4.07 -10.65
C HIS A 275 -0.88 -5.09 -10.38
N ALA A 276 -0.62 -6.39 -10.49
CA ALA A 276 -1.63 -7.41 -10.21
C ALA A 276 -2.17 -7.33 -8.77
N VAL A 277 -1.29 -7.14 -7.77
CA VAL A 277 -1.68 -7.01 -6.36
C VAL A 277 -2.56 -5.78 -6.14
N LEU A 278 -2.22 -4.62 -6.72
CA LEU A 278 -3.04 -3.40 -6.63
C LEU A 278 -4.44 -3.60 -7.22
N HIS A 279 -4.54 -4.36 -8.31
CA HIS A 279 -5.79 -4.62 -9.00
C HIS A 279 -6.65 -5.73 -8.38
N HIS A 280 -6.07 -6.69 -7.65
CA HIS A 280 -6.81 -7.89 -7.25
C HIS A 280 -6.79 -8.22 -5.76
N ALA A 281 -5.91 -7.60 -4.96
CA ALA A 281 -5.92 -7.86 -3.52
C ALA A 281 -7.27 -7.48 -2.93
N THR A 282 -7.63 -8.01 -1.77
CA THR A 282 -8.80 -7.57 -1.01
C THR A 282 -8.38 -6.68 0.14
N SER A 283 -7.30 -7.06 0.82
CA SER A 283 -6.68 -6.29 1.91
C SER A 283 -5.95 -5.04 1.41
N PRO A 284 -5.75 -4.03 2.29
CA PRO A 284 -4.94 -2.86 1.99
C PRO A 284 -3.57 -3.25 1.42
N VAL A 285 -3.05 -2.44 0.49
CA VAL A 285 -1.78 -2.70 -0.19
C VAL A 285 -0.80 -1.56 0.06
N ALA A 286 0.31 -1.85 0.75
CA ALA A 286 1.45 -0.95 0.87
C ALA A 286 2.41 -1.15 -0.31
N VAL A 287 2.66 -0.08 -1.05
CA VAL A 287 3.64 -0.01 -2.15
C VAL A 287 4.85 0.77 -1.67
N ILE A 288 6.00 0.10 -1.65
CA ILE A 288 7.25 0.67 -1.16
C ILE A 288 8.20 0.90 -2.33
N ALA A 289 8.55 2.16 -2.56
CA ALA A 289 9.57 2.50 -3.54
C ALA A 289 10.94 2.03 -3.04
N HIS A 290 11.69 1.31 -3.88
CA HIS A 290 13.03 0.82 -3.57
C HIS A 290 13.91 0.80 -4.83
N GLU A 291 15.21 0.63 -4.64
CA GLU A 291 16.21 0.55 -5.73
C GLU A 291 16.04 -0.70 -6.62
#